data_AF-A0A7X9JJA5-F1
#
_entry.id   AF-A0A7X9JJA5-F1
#
_cell.length_a   1.000
_cell.length_b   1.000
_cell.length_c   1.000
_cell.angle_alpha   90.00
_cell.angle_beta   90.00
_cell.angle_gamma   90.00
#
_symmetry.space_group_name_H-M   'P 1'
#
loop_
_entity.id
_entity.type
_entity.pdbx_description
1 polymer ?
#
loop_
_entity_poly.entity_id
_entity_poly.type
_entity_poly.pdbx_seq_one_letter_code
_entity_poly.pdbx_strand_id
1 'polypeptide(L)'
;MAMIAGCFADDDTATVALSSSQTLEIEGNLPNLNAPVLNSTADHAAGFGNSDKYSFSVIDKDTNVEIGTVTANGNSFKATIGILNTNLCPVINVKESKSGRIIYSALFGKIPSVRELPAAVKTLKISGISIDAMTTARALIALENKISITETLFTVSTAEVQAGTFIKNYNGQKTAIDNHLETKVIGSDNVNEFAKAVTAIATILTSPNISDNVKNAIAPSITNATQLLTSFVKLAKANDGVLKAVMMANHTASEISLSKIRICSDTDDQTMATIIAKLNVIEKVDNPSFTPDAGTYAQPQNITITCPTAGAIIYYTLDGITPTASSALYTGALSVSATSTIKVIAIKPGMLDSDVVTAAYTINIPVQQAATPIFSIATGTYAAT
;
A
#
# COMPACT_ATOMS: atom_id res chain seq x y z
N MET A 1 -20.51 15.26 21.44
CA MET A 1 -21.62 14.35 21.82
C MET A 1 -22.92 15.09 21.54
N ALA A 2 -23.66 14.67 20.50
CA ALA A 2 -25.05 15.02 20.26
C ALA A 2 -25.66 13.99 19.29
N MET A 3 -26.78 13.38 19.70
CA MET A 3 -27.64 12.45 18.96
C MET A 3 -28.83 13.21 18.31
N ILE A 4 -29.68 12.45 17.60
CA ILE A 4 -31.10 12.67 17.20
C ILE A 4 -31.22 13.01 15.69
N ALA A 5 -31.72 12.16 14.77
CA ALA A 5 -32.95 11.36 14.57
C ALA A 5 -34.04 12.09 13.75
N GLY A 6 -34.59 11.43 12.71
CA GLY A 6 -35.78 11.88 11.96
C GLY A 6 -36.02 11.21 10.59
N CYS A 7 -37.01 10.32 10.55
CA CYS A 7 -37.77 9.64 9.46
C CYS A 7 -37.76 10.18 8.01
N PHE A 8 -37.87 9.27 7.02
CA PHE A 8 -39.08 9.03 6.18
C PHE A 8 -38.96 7.68 5.44
N ALA A 9 -40.12 7.11 5.08
CA ALA A 9 -40.35 5.71 4.72
C ALA A 9 -40.54 5.45 3.21
N ASP A 10 -40.36 4.17 2.88
CA ASP A 10 -40.93 3.33 1.82
C ASP A 10 -40.49 3.44 0.34
N ASP A 11 -39.84 2.34 -0.06
CA ASP A 11 -39.99 1.58 -1.30
C ASP A 11 -39.83 2.28 -2.64
N ASP A 12 -38.56 2.39 -3.04
CA ASP A 12 -38.08 1.81 -4.29
C ASP A 12 -36.63 1.37 -4.04
N THR A 13 -36.20 0.24 -4.62
CA THR A 13 -34.80 -0.22 -4.55
C THR A 13 -33.91 0.72 -5.36
N ALA A 14 -33.66 1.89 -4.79
CA ALA A 14 -32.61 2.80 -5.18
C ALA A 14 -31.32 2.26 -4.58
N THR A 15 -30.40 1.86 -5.44
CA THR A 15 -28.97 1.78 -5.11
C THR A 15 -28.62 2.97 -4.24
N VAL A 16 -28.15 2.69 -3.03
CA VAL A 16 -27.88 3.68 -1.99
C VAL A 16 -26.89 4.70 -2.51
N ALA A 17 -27.38 5.80 -3.07
CA ALA A 17 -26.60 7.01 -3.27
C ALA A 17 -26.42 7.63 -1.87
N LEU A 18 -25.38 7.19 -1.15
CA LEU A 18 -24.89 7.91 0.02
C LEU A 18 -24.31 9.24 -0.46
N SER A 19 -25.18 10.25 -0.58
CA SER A 19 -24.80 11.62 -0.91
C SER A 19 -24.11 12.29 0.28
N SER A 20 -22.83 11.96 0.47
CA SER A 20 -21.82 12.90 0.97
C SER A 20 -20.41 12.49 0.53
N SER A 21 -20.30 11.91 -0.67
CA SER A 21 -19.12 11.24 -1.22
C SER A 21 -17.89 12.13 -1.19
N GLN A 22 -17.05 11.93 -0.16
CA GLN A 22 -15.69 12.44 -0.17
C GLN A 22 -14.96 11.77 -1.32
N THR A 23 -14.32 12.56 -2.18
CA THR A 23 -13.59 12.05 -3.34
C THR A 23 -12.10 12.34 -3.24
N LEU A 24 -11.30 11.39 -3.69
CA LEU A 24 -9.89 11.57 -3.96
C LEU A 24 -9.68 11.73 -5.48
N GLU A 25 -9.15 12.86 -5.88
CA GLU A 25 -8.68 13.13 -7.23
C GLU A 25 -7.16 12.99 -7.29
N ILE A 26 -6.66 12.14 -8.18
CA ILE A 26 -5.23 11.99 -8.44
C ILE A 26 -4.97 12.41 -9.88
N GLU A 27 -4.14 13.42 -10.07
CA GLU A 27 -3.73 13.90 -11.40
C GLU A 27 -2.22 13.86 -11.58
N GLY A 28 -1.82 13.62 -12.82
CA GLY A 28 -0.42 13.41 -13.12
C GLY A 28 -0.11 13.20 -14.59
N ASN A 29 1.11 12.79 -14.83
CA ASN A 29 1.68 12.62 -16.17
C ASN A 29 2.06 11.15 -16.43
N LEU A 30 1.95 10.78 -17.70
CA LEU A 30 2.35 9.52 -18.31
C LEU A 30 3.60 9.75 -19.16
N PRO A 31 4.38 8.70 -19.46
CA PRO A 31 5.61 8.83 -20.21
C PRO A 31 5.28 9.24 -21.64
N ASN A 32 6.24 9.87 -22.34
CA ASN A 32 6.07 10.08 -23.77
C ASN A 32 6.09 8.73 -24.49
N LEU A 33 5.18 8.54 -25.44
CA LEU A 33 5.24 7.40 -26.34
C LEU A 33 6.40 7.66 -27.32
N ASN A 34 7.34 6.72 -27.38
CA ASN A 34 8.51 6.92 -28.22
C ASN A 34 8.16 6.85 -29.71
N ALA A 35 8.92 7.58 -30.54
CA ALA A 35 8.73 7.59 -31.98
C ALA A 35 9.09 6.22 -32.61
N PRO A 36 8.31 5.72 -33.60
CA PRO A 36 8.65 4.49 -34.28
C PRO A 36 9.90 4.66 -35.16
N VAL A 37 10.64 3.56 -35.28
CA VAL A 37 11.95 3.46 -35.95
C VAL A 37 11.88 3.59 -37.48
N LEU A 38 10.67 3.52 -38.05
CA LEU A 38 10.47 3.48 -39.50
C LEU A 38 9.57 4.65 -39.90
N ASN A 39 10.16 5.59 -40.63
CA ASN A 39 9.55 6.46 -41.64
C ASN A 39 8.07 6.15 -41.97
N SER A 40 7.17 6.51 -41.06
CA SER A 40 5.73 6.47 -41.29
C SER A 40 5.21 7.87 -41.00
N THR A 41 4.63 8.49 -42.02
CA THR A 41 3.90 9.76 -41.97
C THR A 41 2.55 9.64 -41.26
N ALA A 42 2.32 8.57 -40.49
CA ALA A 42 1.09 8.40 -39.73
C ALA A 42 1.11 9.30 -38.48
N ASP A 43 0.00 9.96 -38.20
CA ASP A 43 -0.18 10.84 -37.04
C ASP A 43 0.27 10.15 -35.73
N HIS A 44 1.38 10.61 -35.15
CA HIS A 44 1.93 10.08 -33.87
C HIS A 44 1.57 10.97 -32.67
N ALA A 45 0.56 11.82 -32.81
CA ALA A 45 0.17 12.79 -31.80
C ALA A 45 -0.85 12.29 -30.77
N ALA A 46 -1.11 10.98 -30.68
CA ALA A 46 -2.02 10.47 -29.67
C ALA A 46 -1.22 9.81 -28.55
N GLY A 47 -1.02 10.54 -27.45
CA GLY A 47 -0.57 9.97 -26.19
C GLY A 47 -1.53 8.88 -25.69
N PHE A 48 -1.45 8.56 -24.41
CA PHE A 48 -2.32 7.55 -23.79
C PHE A 48 -3.83 7.91 -23.75
N GLY A 49 -4.24 9.09 -24.22
CA GLY A 49 -5.65 9.47 -24.40
C GLY A 49 -6.39 8.76 -25.54
N ASN A 50 -5.72 7.95 -26.38
CA ASN A 50 -6.40 7.18 -27.43
C ASN A 50 -7.09 5.93 -26.85
N SER A 51 -8.41 5.99 -26.68
CA SER A 51 -9.22 4.92 -26.09
C SER A 51 -9.24 3.61 -26.89
N ASP A 52 -9.03 3.66 -28.22
CA ASP A 52 -8.98 2.47 -29.07
C ASP A 52 -7.69 1.66 -28.83
N LYS A 53 -6.66 2.31 -28.31
CA LYS A 53 -5.34 1.72 -28.04
C LYS A 53 -5.07 1.48 -26.57
N TYR A 54 -5.48 2.41 -25.71
CA TYR A 54 -5.18 2.37 -24.29
C TYR A 54 -6.43 2.52 -23.43
N SER A 55 -6.45 1.77 -22.34
CA SER A 55 -7.49 1.82 -21.32
C SER A 55 -6.84 1.95 -19.95
N PHE A 56 -7.65 2.30 -18.95
CA PHE A 56 -7.17 2.52 -17.59
C PHE A 56 -8.10 1.83 -16.61
N SER A 57 -7.59 1.54 -15.43
CA SER A 57 -8.38 1.09 -14.30
C SER A 57 -7.73 1.55 -13.01
N VAL A 58 -8.55 1.83 -11.99
CA VAL A 58 -8.06 2.00 -10.62
C VAL A 58 -8.69 0.94 -9.73
N ILE A 59 -7.86 0.05 -9.21
CA ILE A 59 -8.29 -1.07 -8.39
C ILE A 59 -7.74 -0.93 -6.97
N ASP A 60 -8.38 -1.56 -6.00
CA ASP A 60 -7.78 -1.76 -4.69
C ASP A 60 -6.77 -2.91 -4.74
N LYS A 61 -5.56 -2.72 -4.18
CA LYS A 61 -4.47 -3.70 -4.28
C LYS A 61 -4.82 -5.06 -3.66
N ASP A 62 -5.62 -5.05 -2.59
CA ASP A 62 -5.87 -6.25 -1.78
C ASP A 62 -7.02 -7.07 -2.36
N THR A 63 -8.05 -6.40 -2.88
CA THR A 63 -9.24 -7.07 -3.43
C THR A 63 -9.25 -7.20 -4.96
N ASN A 64 -8.40 -6.44 -5.67
CA ASN A 64 -8.42 -6.28 -7.13
C ASN A 64 -9.76 -5.77 -7.71
N VAL A 65 -10.62 -5.19 -6.87
CA VAL A 65 -11.90 -4.62 -7.28
C VAL A 65 -11.69 -3.18 -7.76
N GLU A 66 -12.41 -2.77 -8.81
CA GLU A 66 -12.39 -1.40 -9.31
C GLU A 66 -13.04 -0.44 -8.31
N ILE A 67 -12.32 0.63 -7.94
CA ILE A 67 -12.69 1.56 -6.86
C ILE A 67 -12.90 3.00 -7.33
N GLY A 68 -12.87 3.21 -8.64
CA GLY A 68 -12.96 4.55 -9.22
C GLY A 68 -12.82 4.54 -10.73
N THR A 69 -12.69 5.74 -11.29
CA THR A 69 -12.53 5.94 -12.74
C THR A 69 -11.22 6.64 -13.04
N VAL A 70 -10.67 6.41 -14.24
CA VAL A 70 -9.46 7.08 -14.72
C VAL A 70 -9.71 7.56 -16.14
N THR A 71 -9.40 8.82 -16.39
CA THR A 71 -9.47 9.44 -17.72
C THR A 71 -8.09 9.94 -18.10
N ALA A 72 -7.76 9.91 -19.39
CA ALA A 72 -6.51 10.43 -19.91
C ALA A 72 -6.76 11.40 -21.07
N ASN A 73 -5.95 12.44 -21.13
CA ASN A 73 -5.92 13.40 -22.22
C ASN A 73 -4.45 13.59 -22.65
N GLY A 74 -4.10 13.05 -23.83
CA GLY A 74 -2.71 12.97 -24.25
C GLY A 74 -1.88 12.17 -23.24
N ASN A 75 -0.91 12.81 -22.61
CA ASN A 75 0.01 12.22 -21.63
C ASN A 75 -0.32 12.63 -20.21
N SER A 76 -1.49 13.23 -19.96
CA SER A 76 -1.96 13.53 -18.61
C SER A 76 -3.12 12.62 -18.25
N PHE A 77 -3.26 12.31 -16.97
CA PHE A 77 -4.36 11.51 -16.45
C PHE A 77 -5.02 12.17 -15.25
N LYS A 78 -6.29 11.84 -15.03
CA LYS A 78 -7.06 12.14 -13.82
C LYS A 78 -7.81 10.89 -13.38
N ALA A 79 -7.53 10.43 -12.16
CA ALA A 79 -8.27 9.39 -11.48
C ALA A 79 -9.20 9.99 -10.41
N THR A 80 -10.39 9.43 -10.28
CA THR A 80 -11.38 9.82 -9.25
C THR A 80 -11.78 8.58 -8.47
N ILE A 81 -11.52 8.59 -7.16
CA ILE A 81 -11.72 7.46 -6.24
C ILE A 81 -12.67 7.89 -5.13
N GLY A 82 -13.66 7.06 -4.81
CA GLY A 82 -14.52 7.29 -3.65
C GLY A 82 -13.76 7.00 -2.35
N ILE A 83 -13.82 7.92 -1.39
CA ILE A 83 -13.26 7.68 -0.07
C ILE A 83 -14.29 6.92 0.78
N LEU A 84 -13.89 5.73 1.26
CA LEU A 84 -14.76 4.80 1.97
C LEU A 84 -14.39 4.69 3.45
N ASN A 85 -15.21 3.96 4.21
CA ASN A 85 -14.91 3.60 5.60
C ASN A 85 -13.89 2.46 5.73
N THR A 86 -13.56 1.80 4.63
CA THR A 86 -12.54 0.75 4.53
C THR A 86 -11.20 1.35 4.13
N ASN A 87 -10.11 0.75 4.58
CA ASN A 87 -8.78 1.09 4.06
C ASN A 87 -8.73 0.70 2.58
N LEU A 88 -8.28 1.61 1.72
CA LEU A 88 -8.06 1.33 0.30
C LEU A 88 -6.62 1.68 -0.05
N CYS A 89 -5.98 0.82 -0.84
CA CYS A 89 -4.65 1.07 -1.41
C CYS A 89 -4.79 1.04 -2.94
N PRO A 90 -4.97 2.20 -3.58
CA PRO A 90 -5.22 2.26 -5.01
C PRO A 90 -4.04 1.77 -5.83
N VAL A 91 -4.32 1.05 -6.90
CA VAL A 91 -3.38 0.76 -7.99
C VAL A 91 -3.98 1.30 -9.27
N ILE A 92 -3.35 2.31 -9.86
CA ILE A 92 -3.73 2.81 -11.17
C ILE A 92 -2.94 2.04 -12.22
N ASN A 93 -3.64 1.40 -13.15
CA ASN A 93 -3.05 0.64 -14.24
C ASN A 93 -3.36 1.33 -15.57
N VAL A 94 -2.33 1.45 -16.40
CA VAL A 94 -2.40 1.83 -17.81
C VAL A 94 -2.33 0.54 -18.62
N LYS A 95 -3.30 0.30 -19.49
CA LYS A 95 -3.49 -0.97 -20.18
C LYS A 95 -3.55 -0.77 -21.69
N GLU A 96 -3.19 -1.81 -22.44
CA GLU A 96 -3.54 -1.90 -23.86
C GLU A 96 -5.02 -2.31 -23.99
N SER A 97 -5.83 -1.52 -24.72
CA SER A 97 -7.29 -1.71 -24.79
C SER A 97 -7.70 -3.08 -25.31
N LYS A 98 -6.98 -3.63 -26.30
CA LYS A 98 -7.35 -4.89 -26.95
C LYS A 98 -7.10 -6.11 -26.08
N SER A 99 -5.95 -6.14 -25.40
CA SER A 99 -5.51 -7.32 -24.64
C SER A 99 -5.78 -7.20 -23.14
N GLY A 100 -6.03 -5.99 -22.63
CA GLY A 100 -6.13 -5.69 -21.21
C GLY A 100 -4.79 -5.77 -20.45
N ARG A 101 -3.67 -6.00 -21.16
CA ARG A 101 -2.34 -6.10 -20.56
C ARG A 101 -1.91 -4.78 -19.94
N ILE A 102 -1.36 -4.86 -18.74
CA ILE A 102 -0.82 -3.70 -18.02
C ILE A 102 0.53 -3.32 -18.67
N ILE A 103 0.65 -2.04 -19.03
CA ILE A 103 1.87 -1.42 -19.58
C ILE A 103 2.62 -0.68 -18.47
N TYR A 104 1.88 0.14 -17.72
CA TYR A 104 2.39 0.87 -16.57
C TYR A 104 1.45 0.72 -15.39
N SER A 105 1.98 0.81 -14.19
CA SER A 105 1.25 0.73 -12.94
C SER A 105 1.79 1.74 -11.93
N ALA A 106 0.93 2.23 -11.05
CA ALA A 106 1.33 3.01 -9.90
C ALA A 106 0.51 2.56 -8.69
N LEU A 107 1.22 2.06 -7.66
CA LEU A 107 0.65 1.72 -6.37
C LEU A 107 0.71 2.94 -5.46
N PHE A 108 -0.42 3.29 -4.87
CA PHE A 108 -0.56 4.37 -3.93
C PHE A 108 -0.69 3.83 -2.50
N GLY A 109 -0.31 4.69 -1.55
CA GLY A 109 -0.43 4.37 -0.14
C GLY A 109 -1.87 4.28 0.32
N LYS A 110 -2.06 3.86 1.57
CA LYS A 110 -3.38 3.86 2.20
C LYS A 110 -3.97 5.26 2.07
N ILE A 111 -5.11 5.35 1.39
CA ILE A 111 -5.90 6.58 1.39
C ILE A 111 -6.60 6.71 2.74
N PRO A 112 -6.73 7.93 3.29
CA PRO A 112 -7.49 8.13 4.52
C PRO A 112 -8.92 7.62 4.35
N SER A 113 -9.43 6.93 5.35
CA SER A 113 -10.85 6.59 5.42
C SER A 113 -11.69 7.83 5.76
N VAL A 114 -13.01 7.76 5.52
CA VAL A 114 -13.95 8.83 5.90
C VAL A 114 -13.86 9.17 7.39
N ARG A 115 -13.51 8.21 8.25
CA ARG A 115 -13.35 8.41 9.71
C ARG A 115 -12.07 9.16 10.08
N GLU A 116 -11.04 9.06 9.23
CA GLU A 116 -9.75 9.74 9.42
C GLU A 116 -9.77 11.15 8.81
N LEU A 117 -10.78 11.48 7.99
CA LEU A 117 -10.95 12.80 7.41
C LEU A 117 -11.90 13.68 8.22
N PRO A 118 -11.58 14.97 8.39
CA PRO A 118 -12.52 15.93 8.96
C PRO A 118 -13.79 16.02 8.11
N ALA A 119 -14.96 16.13 8.74
CA ALA A 119 -16.25 16.20 8.06
C ALA A 119 -16.38 17.37 7.04
N ALA A 120 -15.57 18.42 7.21
CA ALA A 120 -15.50 19.58 6.34
C ALA A 120 -14.80 19.31 4.99
N VAL A 121 -13.93 18.30 4.93
CA VAL A 121 -13.21 17.95 3.70
C VAL A 121 -14.15 17.16 2.80
N LYS A 122 -14.41 17.68 1.59
CA LYS A 122 -15.26 17.04 0.58
C LYS A 122 -14.46 16.48 -0.58
N THR A 123 -13.37 17.14 -0.95
CA THR A 123 -12.50 16.70 -2.04
C THR A 123 -11.05 16.81 -1.63
N LEU A 124 -10.33 15.75 -1.94
CA LEU A 124 -8.92 15.59 -1.73
C LEU A 124 -8.25 15.56 -3.09
N LYS A 125 -7.25 16.41 -3.33
CA LYS A 125 -6.54 16.49 -4.60
C LYS A 125 -5.06 16.18 -4.42
N ILE A 126 -4.56 15.27 -5.24
CA ILE A 126 -3.14 14.92 -5.34
C ILE A 126 -2.70 15.22 -6.76
N SER A 127 -1.70 16.07 -6.90
CA SER A 127 -1.13 16.50 -8.18
C SER A 127 0.35 16.13 -8.25
N GLY A 128 0.89 16.10 -9.47
CA GLY A 128 2.31 15.88 -9.69
C GLY A 128 2.74 14.42 -9.61
N ILE A 129 1.80 13.49 -9.75
CA ILE A 129 2.09 12.07 -9.85
C ILE A 129 2.66 11.76 -11.23
N SER A 130 3.66 10.89 -11.28
CA SER A 130 4.08 10.26 -12.54
C SER A 130 3.67 8.80 -12.50
N ILE A 131 3.11 8.30 -13.59
CA ILE A 131 2.96 6.86 -13.82
C ILE A 131 3.96 6.50 -14.91
N ASP A 132 5.09 5.92 -14.53
CA ASP A 132 6.21 5.65 -15.41
C ASP A 132 6.89 4.31 -15.09
N ALA A 133 8.05 4.07 -15.69
CA ALA A 133 8.83 2.86 -15.45
C ALA A 133 9.25 2.70 -13.97
N MET A 134 9.52 3.80 -13.27
CA MET A 134 9.93 3.81 -11.87
C MET A 134 8.77 3.44 -10.97
N THR A 135 7.62 4.08 -11.13
CA THR A 135 6.43 3.76 -10.32
C THR A 135 5.91 2.36 -10.61
N THR A 136 6.04 1.90 -11.86
CA THR A 136 5.66 0.54 -12.24
C THR A 136 6.59 -0.49 -11.60
N ALA A 137 7.91 -0.26 -11.64
CA ALA A 137 8.88 -1.11 -10.95
C ALA A 137 8.52 -1.24 -9.46
N ARG A 138 8.30 -0.11 -8.78
CA ARG A 138 7.91 -0.07 -7.37
C ARG A 138 6.59 -0.81 -7.10
N ALA A 139 5.58 -0.59 -7.93
CA ALA A 139 4.28 -1.27 -7.81
C ALA A 139 4.43 -2.80 -7.94
N LEU A 140 5.12 -3.29 -8.97
CA LEU A 140 5.31 -4.72 -9.22
C LEU A 140 6.09 -5.40 -8.09
N ILE A 141 7.11 -4.73 -7.53
CA ILE A 141 7.90 -5.24 -6.40
C ILE A 141 7.07 -5.26 -5.11
N ALA A 142 6.29 -4.20 -4.85
CA ALA A 142 5.42 -4.14 -3.69
C ALA A 142 4.31 -5.20 -3.73
N LEU A 143 3.75 -5.47 -4.92
CA LEU A 143 2.74 -6.50 -5.13
C LEU A 143 3.32 -7.92 -4.97
N GLU A 144 4.50 -8.20 -5.52
CA GLU A 144 5.22 -9.48 -5.33
C GLU A 144 5.42 -9.78 -3.84
N ASN A 145 5.89 -8.78 -3.10
CA ASN A 145 6.23 -8.90 -1.69
C ASN A 145 5.05 -8.70 -0.73
N LYS A 146 3.84 -8.45 -1.26
CA LYS A 146 2.63 -8.21 -0.47
C LYS A 146 2.83 -7.16 0.63
N ILE A 147 3.57 -6.09 0.32
CA ILE A 147 3.91 -5.06 1.30
C ILE A 147 2.61 -4.48 1.88
N SER A 148 2.51 -4.51 3.21
CA SER A 148 1.39 -3.93 3.94
C SER A 148 1.65 -2.44 4.11
N ILE A 149 0.73 -1.62 3.61
CA ILE A 149 0.87 -0.17 3.68
C ILE A 149 -0.07 0.33 4.77
N THR A 150 0.49 0.55 5.95
CA THR A 150 -0.27 1.01 7.13
C THR A 150 -0.24 2.53 7.28
N GLU A 151 0.80 3.18 6.76
CA GLU A 151 0.95 4.63 6.78
C GLU A 151 0.02 5.29 5.76
N THR A 152 -0.70 6.31 6.20
CA THR A 152 -1.52 7.15 5.33
C THR A 152 -0.61 7.91 4.37
N LEU A 153 -1.01 8.00 3.10
CA LEU A 153 -0.20 8.62 2.04
C LEU A 153 0.22 10.07 2.38
N PHE A 154 -0.53 10.80 3.20
CA PHE A 154 -0.20 12.17 3.63
C PHE A 154 -0.88 12.50 4.98
N THR A 155 -0.44 13.59 5.63
CA THR A 155 -1.06 14.15 6.84
C THR A 155 -1.86 15.41 6.54
N VAL A 156 -2.94 15.64 7.32
CA VAL A 156 -3.82 16.80 7.18
C VAL A 156 -3.54 17.87 8.22
N SER A 157 -3.25 19.11 7.79
CA SER A 157 -3.05 20.25 8.68
C SER A 157 -4.36 20.99 8.99
N THR A 158 -4.39 21.69 10.13
CA THR A 158 -5.57 22.45 10.59
C THR A 158 -6.02 23.54 9.60
N ALA A 159 -5.08 24.14 8.86
CA ALA A 159 -5.39 25.15 7.85
C ALA A 159 -6.12 24.55 6.63
N GLU A 160 -5.72 23.35 6.20
CA GLU A 160 -6.37 22.64 5.09
C GLU A 160 -7.77 22.17 5.47
N VAL A 161 -8.00 21.82 6.75
CA VAL A 161 -9.34 21.50 7.28
C VAL A 161 -10.30 22.69 7.16
N GLN A 162 -9.81 23.91 7.43
CA GLN A 162 -10.62 25.13 7.38
C GLN A 162 -10.96 25.55 5.95
N ALA A 163 -10.11 25.26 4.97
CA ALA A 163 -10.32 25.59 3.57
C ALA A 163 -11.31 24.65 2.85
N GLY A 164 -11.67 23.51 3.44
CA GLY A 164 -12.56 22.51 2.84
C GLY A 164 -12.00 21.79 1.60
N THR A 165 -10.80 22.17 1.15
CA THR A 165 -10.06 21.61 0.02
C THR A 165 -8.63 21.32 0.45
N PHE A 166 -8.14 20.12 0.13
CA PHE A 166 -6.80 19.67 0.47
C PHE A 166 -6.01 19.33 -0.78
N ILE A 167 -4.83 19.93 -0.95
CA ILE A 167 -4.00 19.76 -2.16
C ILE A 167 -2.60 19.31 -1.74
N LYS A 168 -2.15 18.16 -2.26
CA LYS A 168 -0.75 17.73 -2.14
C LYS A 168 -0.07 17.65 -3.49
N ASN A 169 1.14 18.20 -3.55
CA ASN A 169 1.99 18.15 -4.73
C ASN A 169 3.16 17.21 -4.50
N TYR A 170 3.26 16.18 -5.35
CA TYR A 170 4.25 15.12 -5.27
C TYR A 170 5.35 15.23 -6.33
N ASN A 171 5.49 16.35 -7.02
CA ASN A 171 6.49 16.57 -8.08
C ASN A 171 7.91 16.16 -7.61
N GLY A 172 8.34 14.95 -7.98
CA GLY A 172 9.64 14.38 -7.61
C GLY A 172 9.78 13.91 -6.15
N GLN A 173 8.70 13.90 -5.37
CA GLN A 173 8.72 13.42 -3.99
C GLN A 173 8.46 11.91 -3.93
N LYS A 174 9.30 11.20 -3.17
CA LYS A 174 9.10 9.78 -2.86
C LYS A 174 7.92 9.61 -1.92
N THR A 175 7.03 8.69 -2.24
CA THR A 175 5.95 8.28 -1.34
C THR A 175 6.52 7.51 -0.14
N ALA A 176 5.73 7.35 0.93
CA ALA A 176 6.09 6.48 2.04
C ALA A 176 6.43 5.04 1.57
N ILE A 177 5.71 4.55 0.56
CA ILE A 177 5.97 3.26 -0.08
C ILE A 177 7.33 3.26 -0.77
N ASP A 178 7.65 4.31 -1.53
CA ASP A 178 8.92 4.42 -2.25
C ASP A 178 10.10 4.38 -1.27
N ASN A 179 9.98 5.13 -0.17
CA ASN A 179 11.00 5.11 0.89
C ASN A 179 11.09 3.74 1.55
N HIS A 180 9.96 3.09 1.85
CA HIS A 180 9.95 1.75 2.43
C HIS A 180 10.63 0.73 1.50
N LEU A 181 10.27 0.74 0.21
CA LEU A 181 10.85 -0.14 -0.82
C LEU A 181 12.36 0.05 -0.97
N GLU A 182 12.81 1.30 -1.01
CA GLU A 182 14.20 1.61 -1.29
C GLU A 182 15.11 1.52 -0.06
N THR A 183 14.57 1.71 1.15
CA THR A 183 15.37 1.68 2.38
C THR A 183 15.28 0.37 3.15
N LYS A 184 14.17 -0.36 3.04
CA LYS A 184 13.91 -1.57 3.83
C LYS A 184 13.78 -2.86 3.02
N VAL A 185 13.61 -2.78 1.70
CA VAL A 185 13.23 -3.94 0.87
C VAL A 185 14.33 -4.33 -0.12
N ILE A 186 14.51 -3.58 -1.21
CA ILE A 186 15.44 -3.99 -2.29
C ILE A 186 16.55 -2.99 -2.59
N GLY A 187 16.51 -1.77 -2.05
CA GLY A 187 17.50 -0.75 -2.40
C GLY A 187 17.17 0.02 -3.69
N SER A 188 17.54 1.29 -3.73
CA SER A 188 17.28 2.18 -4.88
C SER A 188 17.89 1.68 -6.19
N ASP A 189 19.08 1.07 -6.14
CA ASP A 189 19.78 0.59 -7.33
C ASP A 189 19.00 -0.54 -8.01
N ASN A 190 18.48 -1.48 -7.23
CA ASN A 190 17.66 -2.55 -7.77
C ASN A 190 16.35 -1.99 -8.36
N VAL A 191 15.70 -1.01 -7.70
CA VAL A 191 14.51 -0.36 -8.28
C VAL A 191 14.82 0.27 -9.65
N ASN A 192 15.97 0.95 -9.78
CA ASN A 192 16.39 1.53 -11.06
C ASN A 192 16.58 0.46 -12.14
N GLU A 193 17.12 -0.70 -11.78
CA GLU A 193 17.33 -1.83 -12.69
C GLU A 193 16.01 -2.51 -13.09
N PHE A 194 15.05 -2.61 -12.18
CA PHE A 194 13.67 -2.97 -12.51
C PHE A 194 13.03 -1.97 -13.47
N ALA A 195 13.23 -0.67 -13.25
CA ALA A 195 12.69 0.37 -14.12
C ALA A 195 13.25 0.24 -15.55
N LYS A 196 14.53 -0.10 -15.72
CA LYS A 196 15.11 -0.40 -17.05
C LYS A 196 14.37 -1.56 -17.74
N ALA A 197 14.05 -2.62 -17.01
CA ALA A 197 13.26 -3.73 -17.56
C ALA A 197 11.84 -3.30 -17.94
N VAL A 198 11.17 -2.50 -17.11
CA VAL A 198 9.86 -1.93 -17.43
C VAL A 198 9.94 -1.09 -18.71
N THR A 199 10.92 -0.19 -18.83
CA THR A 199 11.10 0.64 -20.03
C THR A 199 11.28 -0.23 -21.28
N ALA A 200 12.10 -1.27 -21.21
CA ALA A 200 12.32 -2.19 -22.32
C ALA A 200 11.01 -2.89 -22.74
N ILE A 201 10.27 -3.44 -21.78
CA ILE A 201 9.02 -4.14 -22.07
C ILE A 201 7.92 -3.18 -22.54
N ALA A 202 7.73 -2.05 -21.87
CA ALA A 202 6.73 -1.06 -22.23
C ALA A 202 6.96 -0.53 -23.64
N THR A 203 8.22 -0.27 -24.03
CA THR A 203 8.59 0.15 -25.40
C THR A 203 8.10 -0.86 -26.44
N ILE A 204 8.22 -2.15 -26.17
CA ILE A 204 7.74 -3.20 -27.08
C ILE A 204 6.21 -3.27 -27.09
N LEU A 205 5.56 -3.19 -25.92
CA LEU A 205 4.10 -3.24 -25.81
C LEU A 205 3.42 -2.05 -26.49
N THR A 206 4.00 -0.85 -26.40
CA THR A 206 3.47 0.37 -27.04
C THR A 206 3.89 0.52 -28.50
N SER A 207 4.83 -0.29 -28.99
CA SER A 207 5.31 -0.17 -30.37
C SER A 207 4.24 -0.62 -31.37
N PRO A 208 3.91 0.21 -32.38
CA PRO A 208 3.02 -0.20 -33.47
C PRO A 208 3.70 -1.17 -34.45
N ASN A 209 5.04 -1.23 -34.44
CA ASN A 209 5.84 -2.04 -35.37
C ASN A 209 6.00 -3.49 -34.90
N ILE A 210 5.56 -3.80 -33.67
CA ILE A 210 5.64 -5.15 -33.11
C ILE A 210 4.25 -5.79 -33.16
N SER A 211 4.17 -6.99 -33.74
CA SER A 211 2.92 -7.73 -33.83
C SER A 211 2.43 -8.20 -32.46
N ASP A 212 1.11 -8.35 -32.32
CA ASP A 212 0.50 -8.83 -31.07
C ASP A 212 0.98 -10.24 -30.70
N ASN A 213 1.29 -11.09 -31.69
CA ASN A 213 1.86 -12.41 -31.47
C ASN A 213 3.22 -12.34 -30.75
N VAL A 214 4.10 -11.43 -31.19
CA VAL A 214 5.40 -11.21 -30.55
C VAL A 214 5.22 -10.62 -29.15
N LYS A 215 4.34 -9.61 -29.01
CA LYS A 215 4.02 -9.03 -27.69
C LYS A 215 3.52 -10.11 -26.72
N ASN A 216 2.62 -11.00 -27.17
CA ASN A 216 2.05 -12.09 -26.36
C ASN A 216 3.10 -13.13 -25.96
N ALA A 217 4.04 -13.45 -26.85
CA ALA A 217 5.12 -14.39 -26.55
C ALA A 217 6.08 -13.85 -25.47
N ILE A 218 6.38 -12.55 -25.51
CA ILE A 218 7.32 -11.90 -24.58
C ILE A 218 6.65 -11.55 -23.25
N ALA A 219 5.53 -10.83 -23.30
CA ALA A 219 4.84 -10.24 -22.15
C ALA A 219 3.33 -10.51 -22.25
N PRO A 220 2.87 -11.74 -21.94
CA PRO A 220 1.45 -12.08 -21.98
C PRO A 220 0.65 -11.36 -20.88
N SER A 221 1.22 -11.24 -19.67
CA SER A 221 0.69 -10.45 -18.56
C SER A 221 1.80 -10.20 -17.55
N ILE A 222 1.86 -8.99 -17.01
CA ILE A 222 2.85 -8.59 -16.00
C ILE A 222 2.10 -7.88 -14.87
N THR A 223 2.00 -8.58 -13.74
CA THR A 223 1.28 -8.13 -12.53
C THR A 223 2.18 -8.12 -11.30
N ASN A 224 3.39 -8.68 -11.41
CA ASN A 224 4.38 -8.71 -10.32
C ASN A 224 5.83 -8.69 -10.86
N ALA A 225 6.79 -8.57 -9.95
CA ALA A 225 8.22 -8.46 -10.27
C ALA A 225 8.76 -9.71 -10.96
N THR A 226 8.33 -10.91 -10.53
CA THR A 226 8.77 -12.18 -11.11
C THR A 226 8.38 -12.31 -12.58
N GLN A 227 7.15 -11.93 -12.93
CA GLN A 227 6.67 -11.94 -14.30
C GLN A 227 7.43 -10.94 -15.18
N LEU A 228 7.73 -9.74 -14.67
CA LEU A 228 8.51 -8.75 -15.40
C LEU A 228 9.90 -9.29 -15.75
N LEU A 229 10.63 -9.85 -14.78
CA LEU A 229 11.99 -10.36 -15.03
C LEU A 229 11.98 -11.55 -15.99
N THR A 230 11.00 -12.43 -15.86
CA THR A 230 10.81 -13.55 -16.79
C THR A 230 10.56 -13.03 -18.21
N SER A 231 9.68 -12.03 -18.36
CA SER A 231 9.44 -11.37 -19.65
C SER A 231 10.66 -10.63 -20.19
N PHE A 232 11.46 -10.01 -19.33
CA PHE A 232 12.71 -9.36 -19.72
C PHE A 232 13.74 -10.35 -20.26
N VAL A 233 13.91 -11.50 -19.61
CA VAL A 233 14.81 -12.56 -20.13
C VAL A 233 14.30 -13.10 -21.48
N LYS A 234 12.99 -13.30 -21.62
CA LYS A 234 12.39 -13.66 -22.93
C LYS A 234 12.67 -12.62 -23.99
N LEU A 235 12.55 -11.33 -23.64
CA LEU A 235 12.85 -10.22 -24.53
C LEU A 235 14.32 -10.25 -24.96
N ALA A 236 15.25 -10.40 -24.01
CA ALA A 236 16.68 -10.45 -24.29
C ALA A 236 17.08 -11.67 -25.16
N LYS A 237 16.38 -12.79 -25.02
CA LYS A 237 16.55 -14.01 -25.82
C LYS A 237 15.91 -13.95 -27.20
N ALA A 238 15.00 -13.00 -27.44
CA ALA A 238 14.24 -12.95 -28.68
C ALA A 238 15.15 -12.74 -29.90
N ASN A 239 15.01 -13.61 -30.89
CA ASN A 239 15.72 -13.49 -32.17
C ASN A 239 14.84 -12.87 -33.26
N ASP A 240 14.27 -11.69 -32.97
CA ASP A 240 13.45 -10.92 -33.90
C ASP A 240 14.17 -9.61 -34.26
N GLY A 241 14.40 -9.39 -35.56
CA GLY A 241 15.16 -8.24 -36.06
C GLY A 241 14.44 -6.90 -35.87
N VAL A 242 13.11 -6.89 -35.96
CA VAL A 242 12.29 -5.69 -35.76
C VAL A 242 12.30 -5.30 -34.28
N LEU A 243 12.15 -6.27 -33.40
CA LEU A 243 12.24 -6.10 -31.95
C LEU A 243 13.60 -5.53 -31.55
N LYS A 244 14.70 -6.10 -32.04
CA LYS A 244 16.06 -5.58 -31.79
C LYS A 244 16.23 -4.15 -32.30
N ALA A 245 15.72 -3.85 -33.49
CA ALA A 245 15.77 -2.49 -34.05
C ALA A 245 14.96 -1.49 -33.20
N VAL A 246 13.77 -1.88 -32.72
CA VAL A 246 12.94 -1.08 -31.80
C VAL A 246 13.69 -0.81 -30.50
N MET A 247 14.30 -1.84 -29.88
CA MET A 247 15.07 -1.66 -28.65
C MET A 247 16.27 -0.72 -28.86
N MET A 248 17.03 -0.91 -29.94
CA MET A 248 18.21 -0.09 -30.25
C MET A 248 17.85 1.38 -30.48
N ALA A 249 16.81 1.66 -31.26
CA ALA A 249 16.38 3.03 -31.55
C ALA A 249 15.85 3.78 -30.32
N ASN A 250 15.39 3.04 -29.31
CA ASN A 250 14.84 3.58 -28.07
C ASN A 250 15.83 3.53 -26.90
N HIS A 251 17.08 3.11 -27.15
CA HIS A 251 18.13 2.97 -26.14
C HIS A 251 17.68 2.13 -24.92
N THR A 252 16.87 1.09 -25.14
CA THR A 252 16.39 0.25 -24.05
C THR A 252 17.44 -0.77 -23.63
N ALA A 253 17.39 -1.16 -22.34
CA ALA A 253 18.33 -2.12 -21.78
C ALA A 253 18.16 -3.51 -22.40
N SER A 254 19.28 -4.13 -22.80
CA SER A 254 19.38 -5.56 -23.13
C SER A 254 19.92 -6.40 -21.96
N GLU A 255 20.32 -5.72 -20.88
CA GLU A 255 20.88 -6.30 -19.66
C GLU A 255 20.54 -5.42 -18.47
N ILE A 256 20.28 -6.06 -17.33
CA ILE A 256 20.13 -5.40 -16.02
C ILE A 256 20.96 -6.14 -14.96
N SER A 257 21.21 -5.51 -13.82
CA SER A 257 21.91 -6.13 -12.69
C SER A 257 21.10 -6.02 -11.40
N LEU A 258 20.70 -7.16 -10.83
CA LEU A 258 19.99 -7.19 -9.55
C LEU A 258 20.88 -7.79 -8.47
N SER A 259 21.18 -7.02 -7.42
CA SER A 259 22.03 -7.47 -6.31
C SER A 259 23.35 -8.10 -6.79
N LYS A 260 23.98 -7.46 -7.79
CA LYS A 260 25.21 -7.91 -8.48
C LYS A 260 25.06 -9.19 -9.32
N ILE A 261 23.84 -9.69 -9.52
CA ILE A 261 23.55 -10.77 -10.46
C ILE A 261 23.14 -10.15 -11.79
N ARG A 262 23.81 -10.56 -12.86
CA ARG A 262 23.54 -10.13 -14.23
C ARG A 262 22.30 -10.85 -14.78
N ILE A 263 21.42 -10.11 -15.46
CA ILE A 263 20.23 -10.64 -16.13
C ILE A 263 20.27 -10.18 -17.59
N CYS A 264 20.40 -11.13 -18.50
CA CYS A 264 20.52 -10.90 -19.94
C CYS A 264 20.08 -12.16 -20.72
N SER A 265 20.46 -12.25 -22.00
CA SER A 265 20.01 -13.31 -22.91
C SER A 265 20.53 -14.70 -22.56
N ASP A 266 21.63 -14.82 -21.83
CA ASP A 266 22.21 -16.09 -21.38
C ASP A 266 21.72 -16.55 -19.99
N THR A 267 20.87 -15.76 -19.32
CA THR A 267 20.37 -16.11 -17.99
C THR A 267 19.59 -17.42 -18.02
N ASP A 268 20.06 -18.40 -17.24
CA ASP A 268 19.45 -19.71 -17.09
C ASP A 268 18.39 -19.75 -15.98
N ASP A 269 17.62 -20.84 -15.93
CA ASP A 269 16.51 -21.01 -15.00
C ASP A 269 16.97 -21.05 -13.53
N GLN A 270 18.18 -21.55 -13.26
CA GLN A 270 18.74 -21.62 -11.90
C GLN A 270 19.15 -20.24 -11.38
N THR A 271 19.73 -19.42 -12.26
CA THR A 271 20.07 -18.03 -12.00
C THR A 271 18.79 -17.23 -11.76
N MET A 272 17.76 -17.43 -12.60
CA MET A 272 16.44 -16.82 -12.40
C MET A 272 15.81 -17.23 -11.07
N ALA A 273 15.85 -18.51 -10.70
CA ALA A 273 15.37 -18.98 -9.41
C ALA A 273 16.12 -18.32 -8.24
N THR A 274 17.43 -18.15 -8.36
CA THR A 274 18.26 -17.46 -7.36
C THR A 274 17.89 -15.98 -7.23
N ILE A 275 17.64 -15.30 -8.35
CA ILE A 275 17.20 -13.90 -8.38
C ILE A 275 15.84 -13.76 -7.71
N ILE A 276 14.87 -14.59 -8.10
CA ILE A 276 13.51 -14.59 -7.53
C ILE A 276 13.59 -14.87 -6.03
N ALA A 277 14.38 -15.85 -5.59
CA ALA A 277 14.59 -16.11 -4.17
C ALA A 277 15.09 -14.87 -3.44
N LYS A 278 16.08 -14.15 -3.99
CA LYS A 278 16.59 -12.90 -3.39
C LYS A 278 15.56 -11.75 -3.40
N LEU A 279 14.65 -11.71 -4.36
CA LEU A 279 13.58 -10.71 -4.44
C LEU A 279 12.46 -10.95 -3.45
N ASN A 280 12.24 -12.21 -3.08
CA ASN A 280 11.18 -12.65 -2.20
C ASN A 280 11.67 -12.80 -0.74
N VAL A 281 12.96 -12.53 -0.46
CA VAL A 281 13.51 -12.46 0.89
C VAL A 281 13.40 -11.02 1.39
N ILE A 282 12.19 -10.62 1.77
CA ILE A 282 12.06 -9.62 2.83
C ILE A 282 11.44 -10.38 3.99
N GLU A 283 12.29 -10.81 4.92
CA GLU A 283 11.77 -11.44 6.14
C GLU A 283 10.87 -10.42 6.83
N LYS A 284 9.66 -10.84 7.22
CA LYS A 284 8.77 -10.03 8.04
C LYS A 284 9.12 -10.27 9.50
N VAL A 285 9.16 -9.20 10.28
CA VAL A 285 9.32 -9.29 11.73
C VAL A 285 8.14 -10.07 12.31
N ASP A 286 8.46 -11.09 13.10
CA ASP A 286 7.47 -11.90 13.80
C ASP A 286 6.63 -11.04 14.75
N ASN A 287 5.34 -11.38 14.83
CA ASN A 287 4.39 -10.67 15.67
C ASN A 287 4.81 -10.76 17.15
N PRO A 288 4.83 -9.64 17.90
CA PRO A 288 5.07 -9.67 19.32
C PRO A 288 4.00 -10.46 20.08
N SER A 289 4.42 -11.14 21.15
CA SER A 289 3.54 -11.83 22.09
C SER A 289 3.48 -11.08 23.42
N PHE A 290 2.35 -11.20 24.10
CA PHE A 290 2.10 -10.62 25.41
C PHE A 290 2.18 -11.70 26.50
N THR A 291 2.64 -11.34 27.69
CA THR A 291 2.60 -12.22 28.86
C THR A 291 2.34 -11.38 30.12
N PRO A 292 1.25 -11.63 30.86
CA PRO A 292 0.20 -12.62 30.59
C PRO A 292 -0.66 -12.25 29.37
N ASP A 293 -1.39 -13.22 28.82
CA ASP A 293 -2.28 -13.00 27.66
C ASP A 293 -3.39 -11.98 27.95
N ALA A 294 -3.95 -11.39 26.90
CA ALA A 294 -5.10 -10.50 27.01
C ALA A 294 -6.28 -11.18 27.75
N GLY A 295 -6.97 -10.46 28.63
CA GLY A 295 -8.03 -11.05 29.44
C GLY A 295 -8.56 -10.18 30.57
N THR A 296 -9.40 -10.79 31.42
CA THR A 296 -9.95 -10.15 32.61
C THR A 296 -9.17 -10.59 33.84
N TYR A 297 -8.73 -9.63 34.65
CA TYR A 297 -7.93 -9.85 35.84
C TYR A 297 -8.55 -9.15 37.06
N ALA A 298 -8.46 -9.77 38.23
CA ALA A 298 -8.97 -9.21 39.49
C ALA A 298 -7.96 -8.28 40.20
N GLN A 299 -6.74 -8.16 39.66
CA GLN A 299 -5.63 -7.39 40.20
C GLN A 299 -4.83 -6.74 39.06
N PRO A 300 -4.12 -5.63 39.33
CA PRO A 300 -3.19 -5.03 38.37
C PRO A 300 -2.21 -6.05 37.79
N GLN A 301 -1.89 -5.92 36.51
CA GLN A 301 -0.99 -6.82 35.79
C GLN A 301 0.29 -6.12 35.33
N ASN A 302 1.40 -6.84 35.32
CA ASN A 302 2.64 -6.39 34.69
C ASN A 302 2.83 -7.16 33.39
N ILE A 303 2.64 -6.47 32.27
CA ILE A 303 2.64 -7.04 30.93
C ILE A 303 4.05 -7.00 30.35
N THR A 304 4.58 -8.17 30.03
CA THR A 304 5.83 -8.35 29.29
C THR A 304 5.52 -8.58 27.83
N ILE A 305 6.29 -7.95 26.94
CA ILE A 305 6.14 -8.05 25.49
C ILE A 305 7.44 -8.59 24.91
N THR A 306 7.36 -9.64 24.09
CA THR A 306 8.52 -10.27 23.45
C THR A 306 8.31 -10.41 21.95
N CYS A 307 9.39 -10.29 21.17
CA CYS A 307 9.37 -10.54 19.72
C CYS A 307 10.33 -11.69 19.40
N PRO A 308 9.88 -12.73 18.67
CA PRO A 308 10.75 -13.84 18.25
C PRO A 308 11.90 -13.40 17.33
N THR A 309 11.68 -12.36 16.52
CA THR A 309 12.71 -11.81 15.65
C THR A 309 13.79 -11.09 16.45
N ALA A 310 14.97 -11.70 16.55
CA ALA A 310 16.10 -11.15 17.26
C ALA A 310 16.50 -9.76 16.71
N GLY A 311 16.68 -8.79 17.63
CA GLY A 311 17.06 -7.41 17.30
C GLY A 311 15.91 -6.52 16.82
N ALA A 312 14.66 -7.01 16.84
CA ALA A 312 13.51 -6.17 16.58
C ALA A 312 13.24 -5.20 17.74
N ILE A 313 12.85 -3.97 17.39
CA ILE A 313 12.54 -2.88 18.31
C ILE A 313 11.02 -2.81 18.45
N ILE A 314 10.50 -2.89 19.67
CA ILE A 314 9.05 -2.94 19.93
C ILE A 314 8.56 -1.54 20.33
N TYR A 315 7.53 -1.06 19.64
CA TYR A 315 6.83 0.18 19.93
C TYR A 315 5.37 -0.10 20.32
N TYR A 316 4.82 0.70 21.23
CA TYR A 316 3.48 0.48 21.75
C TYR A 316 2.68 1.76 21.99
N THR A 317 1.37 1.59 22.13
CA THR A 317 0.40 2.59 22.55
C THR A 317 -0.58 1.97 23.57
N LEU A 318 -1.11 2.80 24.47
CA LEU A 318 -2.08 2.40 25.50
C LEU A 318 -3.48 3.01 25.28
N ASP A 319 -3.57 3.98 24.37
CA ASP A 319 -4.79 4.70 24.00
C ASP A 319 -5.57 4.00 22.86
N GLY A 320 -5.06 2.86 22.37
CA GLY A 320 -5.65 2.12 21.27
C GLY A 320 -5.38 2.71 19.88
N ILE A 321 -4.55 3.76 19.74
CA ILE A 321 -4.09 4.26 18.44
C ILE A 321 -3.06 3.29 17.85
N THR A 322 -2.97 3.18 16.53
CA THR A 322 -1.97 2.31 15.88
C THR A 322 -0.55 2.80 16.16
N PRO A 323 0.34 1.97 16.74
CA PRO A 323 1.72 2.37 16.99
C PRO A 323 2.53 2.47 15.68
N THR A 324 3.40 3.46 15.64
CA THR A 324 4.46 3.69 14.63
C THR A 324 5.85 3.71 15.30
N ALA A 325 6.91 3.84 14.51
CA ALA A 325 8.29 4.04 15.01
C ALA A 325 8.49 5.31 15.85
N SER A 326 7.51 6.24 15.88
CA SER A 326 7.54 7.44 16.73
C SER A 326 6.79 7.25 18.05
N SER A 327 6.23 6.07 18.31
CA SER A 327 5.46 5.78 19.53
C SER A 327 6.39 5.47 20.71
N ALA A 328 5.80 5.17 21.87
CA ALA A 328 6.59 4.80 23.04
C ALA A 328 7.39 3.53 22.76
N LEU A 329 8.70 3.59 23.03
CA LEU A 329 9.60 2.45 22.94
C LEU A 329 9.38 1.52 24.14
N TYR A 330 9.14 0.24 23.89
CA TYR A 330 9.07 -0.76 24.94
C TYR A 330 10.47 -1.07 25.45
N THR A 331 10.73 -0.68 26.71
CA THR A 331 12.04 -0.87 27.39
C THR A 331 11.95 -1.74 28.64
N GLY A 332 10.74 -2.12 29.06
CA GLY A 332 10.48 -2.92 30.25
C GLY A 332 8.98 -3.18 30.43
N ALA A 333 8.64 -4.05 31.39
CA ALA A 333 7.25 -4.47 31.61
C ALA A 333 6.31 -3.29 31.86
N LEU A 334 5.11 -3.35 31.28
CA LEU A 334 4.09 -2.32 31.39
C LEU A 334 3.13 -2.64 32.54
N SER A 335 2.99 -1.73 33.51
CA SER A 335 2.02 -1.92 34.59
C SER A 335 0.63 -1.43 34.16
N VAL A 336 -0.37 -2.32 34.22
CA VAL A 336 -1.77 -2.06 33.85
C VAL A 336 -2.64 -2.25 35.09
N SER A 337 -3.08 -1.13 35.67
CA SER A 337 -3.93 -1.11 36.87
C SER A 337 -5.41 -0.78 36.60
N ALA A 338 -5.75 -0.45 35.36
CA ALA A 338 -7.11 -0.14 34.92
C ALA A 338 -7.36 -0.74 33.53
N THR A 339 -8.64 -0.94 33.16
CA THR A 339 -9.02 -1.49 31.87
C THR A 339 -8.40 -0.68 30.72
N SER A 340 -7.55 -1.34 29.93
CA SER A 340 -6.71 -0.70 28.90
C SER A 340 -6.56 -1.62 27.68
N THR A 341 -6.39 -1.01 26.51
CA THR A 341 -6.08 -1.74 25.26
C THR A 341 -4.66 -1.37 24.83
N ILE A 342 -3.78 -2.35 24.77
CA ILE A 342 -2.41 -2.19 24.33
C ILE A 342 -2.32 -2.59 22.85
N LYS A 343 -1.73 -1.73 22.03
CA LYS A 343 -1.35 -2.08 20.65
C LYS A 343 0.16 -2.02 20.50
N VAL A 344 0.74 -2.99 19.80
CA VAL A 344 2.20 -3.09 19.60
C VAL A 344 2.56 -3.37 18.14
N ILE A 345 3.71 -2.85 17.73
CA ILE A 345 4.38 -3.19 16.47
C ILE A 345 5.86 -3.43 16.75
N ALA A 346 6.44 -4.46 16.13
CA ALA A 346 7.88 -4.68 16.14
C ALA A 346 8.48 -4.28 14.80
N ILE A 347 9.60 -3.56 14.86
CA ILE A 347 10.28 -2.96 13.71
C ILE A 347 11.74 -3.39 13.75
N LYS A 348 12.24 -3.91 12.63
CA LYS A 348 13.65 -4.21 12.45
C LYS A 348 14.13 -3.65 11.12
N PRO A 349 15.22 -2.86 11.10
CA PRO A 349 15.80 -2.38 9.84
C PRO A 349 16.11 -3.54 8.89
N GLY A 350 15.71 -3.40 7.62
CA GLY A 350 15.91 -4.41 6.57
C GLY A 350 14.89 -5.56 6.56
N MET A 351 13.84 -5.48 7.37
CA MET A 351 12.72 -6.44 7.39
C MET A 351 11.39 -5.68 7.22
N LEU A 352 10.34 -6.38 6.78
CA LEU A 352 8.99 -5.83 6.87
C LEU A 352 8.59 -5.74 8.34
N ASP A 353 7.94 -4.65 8.73
CA ASP A 353 7.44 -4.48 10.09
C ASP A 353 6.41 -5.58 10.44
N SER A 354 6.26 -5.91 11.72
CA SER A 354 5.28 -6.91 12.16
C SER A 354 3.84 -6.45 11.88
N ASP A 355 2.87 -7.35 11.99
CA ASP A 355 1.49 -6.89 12.13
C ASP A 355 1.31 -6.13 13.45
N VAL A 356 0.30 -5.27 13.49
CA VAL A 356 -0.11 -4.60 14.73
C VAL A 356 -0.87 -5.60 15.58
N VAL A 357 -0.30 -6.00 16.71
CA VAL A 357 -0.94 -6.91 17.65
C VAL A 357 -1.68 -6.09 18.70
N THR A 358 -2.93 -6.47 18.99
CA THR A 358 -3.80 -5.79 19.97
C THR A 358 -4.12 -6.72 21.12
N ALA A 359 -3.95 -6.25 22.36
CA ALA A 359 -4.28 -6.96 23.59
C ALA A 359 -5.16 -6.10 24.50
N ALA A 360 -6.32 -6.62 24.88
CA ALA A 360 -7.24 -5.95 25.79
C ALA A 360 -7.14 -6.55 27.19
N TYR A 361 -6.89 -5.70 28.20
CA TYR A 361 -6.83 -6.07 29.61
C TYR A 361 -7.97 -5.39 30.35
N THR A 362 -8.82 -6.18 30.99
CA THR A 362 -9.92 -5.67 31.84
C THR A 362 -9.55 -5.91 33.30
N ILE A 363 -9.44 -4.85 34.10
CA ILE A 363 -9.09 -4.96 35.52
C ILE A 363 -10.36 -4.76 36.35
N ASN A 364 -10.91 -5.88 36.86
CA ASN A 364 -12.12 -5.92 37.67
C ASN A 364 -11.75 -6.19 39.12
N ILE A 365 -11.39 -5.14 39.86
CA ILE A 365 -11.05 -5.27 41.29
C ILE A 365 -12.34 -5.57 42.06
N PRO A 366 -12.49 -6.76 42.67
CA PRO A 366 -13.65 -7.04 43.50
C PRO A 366 -13.61 -6.12 44.72
N VAL A 367 -14.68 -5.35 44.92
CA VAL A 367 -14.85 -4.59 46.16
C VAL A 367 -15.12 -5.58 47.30
N GLN A 368 -14.16 -5.74 48.22
CA GLN A 368 -14.42 -6.48 49.44
C GLN A 368 -15.40 -5.67 50.30
N GLN A 369 -16.61 -6.19 50.46
CA GLN A 369 -17.58 -5.63 51.39
C GLN A 369 -17.07 -5.84 52.82
N ALA A 370 -17.03 -4.76 53.60
CA ALA A 370 -16.67 -4.84 55.02
C ALA A 370 -17.61 -5.82 55.74
N ALA A 371 -17.06 -6.61 56.68
CA ALA A 371 -17.86 -7.52 57.48
C ALA A 371 -18.99 -6.76 58.19
N THR A 372 -20.18 -7.37 58.24
CA THR A 372 -21.30 -6.81 58.99
C THR A 372 -20.85 -6.59 60.44
N PRO A 373 -21.00 -5.38 61.01
CA PRO A 373 -20.60 -5.12 62.38
C PRO A 373 -21.37 -6.05 63.32
N ILE A 374 -20.64 -6.76 64.17
CA ILE A 374 -21.23 -7.56 65.24
C ILE A 374 -21.27 -6.72 66.51
N PHE A 375 -22.40 -6.74 67.21
CA PHE A 375 -22.43 -6.24 68.58
C PHE A 375 -21.66 -7.22 69.46
N SER A 376 -20.76 -6.71 70.31
CA SER A 376 -20.01 -7.53 71.27
C SER A 376 -20.89 -8.15 72.36
N ILE A 377 -22.10 -7.63 72.48
CA ILE A 377 -23.11 -8.07 73.44
C ILE A 377 -24.39 -8.40 72.67
N ALA A 378 -25.02 -9.52 73.02
CA ALA A 378 -26.32 -9.87 72.47
C ALA A 378 -27.37 -8.81 72.89
N THR A 379 -28.48 -8.72 72.17
CA THR A 379 -29.59 -7.89 72.62
C THR A 379 -30.08 -8.39 73.99
N GLY A 380 -30.25 -7.48 74.95
CA GLY A 380 -30.52 -7.85 76.32
C GLY A 380 -30.77 -6.65 77.21
N THR A 381 -31.24 -6.91 78.43
CA THR A 381 -31.44 -5.88 79.47
C THR A 381 -30.21 -5.86 80.35
N TYR A 382 -29.56 -4.70 80.44
CA TYR A 382 -28.36 -4.49 81.27
C TYR A 382 -28.73 -3.66 82.50
N ALA A 383 -28.32 -4.11 83.69
CA ALA A 383 -28.53 -3.38 84.93
C ALA A 383 -27.53 -2.21 85.02
N ALA A 384 -28.00 -1.03 85.40
CA ALA A 384 -27.16 0.13 85.63
C ALA A 384 -26.45 -0.01 86.99
N THR A 385 -25.13 0.15 87.00
CA THR A 385 -24.34 0.41 88.21
C THR A 385 -24.30 1.89 88.54
#